data_AF-A0A3B9G2P1-F1
#
_entry.id   AF-A0A3B9G2P1-F1
#
_cell.length_a   1.000
_cell.length_b   1.000
_cell.length_c   1.000
_cell.angle_alpha   90.00
_cell.angle_beta   90.00
_cell.angle_gamma   90.00
#
_symmetry.space_group_name_H-M   'P 1'
#
loop_
_entity.id
_entity.type
_entity.pdbx_description
1 polymer ?
#
loop_
_entity_poly.entity_id
_entity_poly.type
_entity_poly.pdbx_seq_one_letter_code
_entity_poly.pdbx_strand_id
1 'polypeptide(L)'
;MDTKDLKKLKRGDLLEILVDISEENDRLRQENAELKEKLEEKRLIMNKAGSIAEASLRLNRVFEAVQDAADQYLTSIRDINIMKREELRKLQEMTGKKDDAEAEEE
;
A
#
# COMPACT_ATOMS: atom_id res chain seq x y z
N MET A 1 12.50 -2.70 -45.19
CA MET A 1 12.35 -2.97 -46.64
C MET A 1 11.26 -2.07 -47.16
N ASP A 2 11.55 -1.21 -48.13
CA ASP A 2 10.56 -0.27 -48.68
C ASP A 2 9.70 -0.94 -49.76
N THR A 3 8.47 -0.47 -49.93
CA THR A 3 7.52 -1.00 -50.94
C THR A 3 8.03 -0.88 -52.37
N LYS A 4 8.94 0.06 -52.65
CA LYS A 4 9.62 0.19 -53.94
C LYS A 4 10.60 -0.95 -54.23
N ASP A 5 11.20 -1.53 -53.20
CA ASP A 5 12.15 -2.63 -53.35
C ASP A 5 11.43 -3.96 -53.56
N LEU A 6 10.28 -4.14 -52.90
CA LEU A 6 9.39 -5.29 -53.11
C LEU A 6 8.90 -5.41 -54.56
N LYS A 7 8.59 -4.30 -55.24
CA LYS A 7 8.10 -4.32 -56.64
C LYS A 7 9.15 -4.76 -57.66
N LYS A 8 10.44 -4.76 -57.31
CA LYS A 8 11.54 -5.20 -58.18
C LYS A 8 11.87 -6.68 -58.02
N LEU A 9 11.36 -7.34 -56.98
CA LEU A 9 11.56 -8.76 -56.72
C LEU A 9 10.76 -9.62 -57.70
N LYS A 10 11.25 -10.83 -57.96
CA LYS A 10 10.49 -11.79 -58.75
C LYS A 10 9.32 -12.32 -57.93
N ARG A 11 8.28 -12.78 -58.63
CA ARG A 11 7.07 -13.34 -57.99
C ARG A 11 7.39 -14.47 -57.00
N GLY A 12 8.42 -15.27 -57.26
CA GLY A 12 8.89 -16.34 -56.36
C GLY A 12 9.39 -15.78 -55.03
N ASP A 13 10.33 -14.84 -55.08
CA ASP A 13 10.92 -14.20 -53.89
C ASP A 13 9.85 -13.50 -53.02
N LEU A 14 8.85 -12.88 -53.65
CA LEU A 14 7.71 -12.27 -52.95
C LEU A 14 6.82 -13.28 -52.23
N LEU A 15 6.63 -14.47 -52.82
CA LEU A 15 5.85 -15.54 -52.20
C LEU A 15 6.59 -16.16 -51.03
N GLU A 16 7.90 -16.33 -51.14
CA GLU A 16 8.76 -16.82 -50.05
C GLU A 16 8.72 -15.87 -48.84
N ILE A 17 8.90 -14.57 -49.07
CA ILE A 17 8.75 -13.55 -48.02
C ILE A 17 7.36 -13.58 -47.37
N LEU A 18 6.30 -13.80 -48.16
CA LEU A 18 4.93 -13.90 -47.64
C LEU A 18 4.73 -15.12 -46.74
N VAL A 19 5.33 -16.26 -47.10
CA VAL A 19 5.31 -17.48 -46.29
C VAL A 19 6.06 -17.23 -44.98
N ASP A 20 7.28 -16.70 -45.05
CA ASP A 20 8.10 -16.40 -43.86
C ASP A 20 7.38 -15.45 -42.90
N ILE A 21 6.76 -14.39 -43.42
CA ILE A 21 5.98 -13.44 -42.62
C ILE A 21 4.76 -14.13 -42.00
N SER A 22 4.09 -15.04 -42.71
CA SER A 22 2.94 -15.77 -42.19
C SER A 22 3.33 -16.68 -41.03
N GLU A 23 4.40 -17.45 -41.21
CA GLU A 23 4.92 -18.36 -40.18
C GLU A 23 5.39 -17.58 -38.94
N GLU A 24 6.08 -16.46 -39.14
CA GLU A 24 6.49 -15.57 -38.05
C GLU A 24 5.27 -14.96 -37.35
N ASN A 25 4.23 -14.56 -38.08
CA ASN A 25 3.00 -14.02 -37.50
C ASN A 25 2.31 -15.06 -36.63
N ASP A 26 2.22 -16.30 -37.10
CA ASP A 26 1.60 -17.40 -36.36
C ASP A 26 2.40 -17.73 -35.09
N ARG A 27 3.75 -17.76 -35.19
CA ARG A 27 4.61 -17.95 -34.01
C ARG A 27 4.42 -16.84 -32.98
N LEU A 28 4.43 -15.58 -33.41
CA LEU A 28 4.23 -14.43 -32.52
C LEU A 28 2.84 -14.42 -31.89
N ARG A 29 1.80 -14.83 -32.63
CA ARG A 29 0.44 -14.97 -32.09
C ARG A 29 0.38 -16.04 -31.00
N GLN A 30 1.02 -17.18 -31.23
CA GLN A 30 1.07 -18.26 -30.25
C GLN A 30 1.83 -17.82 -29.00
N GLU A 31 3.00 -17.22 -29.15
CA GLU A 31 3.79 -16.70 -28.03
C GLU A 31 3.01 -15.63 -27.24
N ASN A 32 2.30 -14.74 -27.92
CA ASN A 32 1.48 -13.73 -27.27
C ASN A 32 0.33 -14.35 -26.46
N ALA A 33 -0.31 -15.40 -27.00
CA ALA A 33 -1.37 -16.13 -26.29
C ALA A 33 -0.83 -16.80 -25.02
N GLU A 34 0.29 -17.51 -25.12
CA GLU A 34 0.94 -18.16 -23.97
C GLU A 34 1.38 -17.15 -22.89
N LEU A 35 1.95 -16.01 -23.31
CA LEU A 35 2.37 -14.96 -22.38
C LEU A 35 1.17 -14.33 -21.66
N LYS A 36 0.05 -14.13 -22.36
CA LYS A 36 -1.20 -13.62 -21.76
C LYS A 36 -1.76 -14.59 -20.74
N GLU A 37 -1.77 -15.89 -21.04
CA GLU A 37 -2.23 -16.92 -20.12
C GLU A 37 -1.39 -16.94 -18.83
N LYS A 38 -0.05 -16.95 -18.96
CA LYS A 38 0.88 -16.90 -17.82
C LYS A 38 0.71 -15.62 -16.99
N LEU A 39 0.43 -14.49 -17.64
CA LEU A 39 0.17 -13.23 -16.95
C LEU A 39 -1.11 -13.29 -16.13
N GLU A 40 -2.18 -13.84 -16.71
CA GLU A 40 -3.48 -13.95 -16.05
C GLU A 40 -3.44 -14.93 -14.87
N GLU A 41 -2.73 -16.05 -15.02
CA GLU A 41 -2.46 -16.98 -13.93
C GLU A 41 -1.76 -16.28 -12.75
N LYS A 42 -0.68 -15.52 -13.03
CA LYS A 42 0.04 -14.77 -11.99
C LYS A 42 -0.84 -13.72 -11.32
N ARG A 43 -1.68 -13.01 -12.07
CA ARG A 43 -2.65 -12.05 -11.52
C ARG A 43 -3.63 -12.73 -10.58
N LEU A 44 -4.17 -13.88 -10.97
CA LEU A 44 -5.09 -14.65 -10.14
C LEU A 44 -4.41 -15.09 -8.83
N ILE A 45 -3.17 -15.58 -8.90
CA ILE A 45 -2.39 -15.98 -7.72
C ILE A 45 -2.16 -14.78 -6.79
N MET A 46 -1.74 -13.63 -7.32
CA MET A 46 -1.52 -12.42 -6.52
C MET A 46 -2.81 -11.93 -5.85
N ASN A 47 -3.92 -11.91 -6.58
CA ASN A 47 -5.23 -11.52 -6.03
C ASN A 47 -5.70 -12.46 -4.92
N LYS A 48 -5.54 -13.78 -5.12
CA LYS A 48 -5.84 -14.78 -4.08
C LYS A 48 -4.95 -14.62 -2.86
N ALA A 49 -3.66 -14.39 -3.03
CA ALA A 49 -2.72 -14.18 -1.93
C ALA A 49 -3.08 -12.92 -1.11
N GLY A 50 -3.43 -11.82 -1.77
CA GLY A 50 -3.92 -10.60 -1.11
C GLY A 50 -5.21 -10.84 -0.33
N SER A 51 -6.17 -11.55 -0.94
CA SER A 51 -7.44 -11.92 -0.28
C SER A 51 -7.22 -12.84 0.94
N ILE A 52 -6.28 -13.78 0.88
CA ILE A 52 -5.95 -14.68 2.00
C ILE A 52 -5.22 -13.92 3.12
N ALA A 53 -4.26 -13.05 2.79
CA ALA A 53 -3.57 -12.24 3.78
C ALA A 53 -4.57 -11.32 4.50
N GLU A 54 -5.46 -10.66 3.76
CA GLU A 54 -6.51 -9.81 4.32
C GLU A 54 -7.50 -10.61 5.18
N ALA A 55 -7.96 -11.77 4.70
CA ALA A 55 -8.83 -12.67 5.47
C ALA A 55 -8.15 -13.16 6.75
N SER A 56 -6.86 -13.50 6.68
CA SER A 56 -6.08 -13.96 7.84
C SER A 56 -5.92 -12.86 8.89
N LEU A 57 -5.67 -11.62 8.46
CA LEU A 57 -5.57 -10.47 9.36
C LEU A 57 -6.92 -10.16 10.02
N ARG A 58 -8.03 -10.24 9.27
CA ARG A 58 -9.40 -10.06 9.82
C ARG A 58 -9.79 -11.19 10.78
N LEU A 59 -9.52 -12.45 10.44
CA LEU A 59 -9.83 -13.60 11.30
C LEU A 59 -9.08 -13.56 12.63
N ASN A 60 -7.81 -13.15 12.61
CA ASN A 60 -7.00 -13.04 13.82
C ASN A 60 -7.21 -11.70 14.57
N ARG A 61 -8.12 -10.83 14.09
CA ARG A 61 -8.45 -9.53 14.70
C ARG A 61 -7.24 -8.65 15.02
N VAL A 62 -6.16 -8.80 14.25
CA VAL A 62 -4.88 -8.11 14.53
C VAL A 62 -5.06 -6.59 14.48
N PHE A 63 -5.86 -6.09 13.54
CA PHE A 63 -6.14 -4.65 13.41
C PHE A 63 -7.00 -4.10 14.55
N GLU A 64 -7.98 -4.88 15.04
CA GLU A 64 -8.78 -4.50 16.22
C GLU A 64 -7.87 -4.39 17.45
N ALA A 65 -7.01 -5.38 17.68
CA ALA A 65 -6.07 -5.37 18.80
C ALA A 65 -5.07 -4.20 18.74
N VAL A 66 -4.60 -3.83 17.55
CA VAL A 66 -3.72 -2.66 17.36
C VAL A 66 -4.46 -1.35 17.65
N GLN A 67 -5.71 -1.23 17.22
CA GLN A 67 -6.53 -0.05 17.48
C GLN A 67 -6.81 0.09 18.99
N ASP A 68 -7.18 -1.01 19.65
CA ASP A 68 -7.41 -1.03 21.10
C ASP A 68 -6.14 -0.60 21.86
N ALA A 69 -4.98 -1.10 21.46
CA ALA A 69 -3.71 -0.70 22.06
C ALA A 69 -3.39 0.79 21.85
N ALA A 70 -3.68 1.33 20.66
CA ALA A 70 -3.50 2.75 20.37
C ALA A 70 -4.46 3.61 21.22
N ASP A 71 -5.71 3.20 21.36
CA ASP A 71 -6.72 3.92 22.14
C ASP A 71 -6.36 3.92 23.64
N GLN A 72 -5.87 2.80 24.15
CA GLN A 72 -5.35 2.69 25.51
C GLN A 72 -4.17 3.65 25.76
N TYR A 73 -3.22 3.70 24.81
CA TYR A 73 -2.08 4.62 24.91
C TYR A 73 -2.51 6.09 24.90
N LEU A 74 -3.42 6.47 24.00
CA LEU A 74 -3.95 7.84 23.92
C LEU A 74 -4.69 8.24 25.20
N THR A 75 -5.46 7.31 25.77
CA THR A 75 -6.17 7.52 27.04
C THR A 75 -5.18 7.75 28.18
N SER A 76 -4.15 6.92 28.28
CA SER A 76 -3.09 7.07 29.29
C SER A 76 -2.39 8.43 29.20
N ILE A 77 -2.06 8.92 27.99
CA ILE A 77 -1.48 10.25 27.81
C ILE A 77 -2.44 11.35 28.28
N ARG A 78 -3.73 11.24 27.96
CA ARG A 78 -4.72 12.24 28.38
C ARG A 78 -4.81 12.30 29.91
N ASP A 79 -4.89 11.15 30.56
CA ASP A 79 -5.00 11.06 32.02
C ASP A 79 -3.76 11.65 32.70
N ILE A 80 -2.56 11.32 32.21
CA ILE A 80 -1.29 11.91 32.69
C ILE A 80 -1.31 13.44 32.58
N ASN A 81 -1.83 13.98 31.48
CA ASN A 81 -1.89 15.43 31.28
C ASN A 81 -2.91 16.09 32.20
N ILE A 82 -4.06 15.46 32.46
CA ILE A 82 -5.05 15.95 33.41
C ILE A 82 -4.45 15.99 34.81
N MET A 83 -3.84 14.88 35.26
CA MET A 83 -3.20 14.79 36.57
C MET A 83 -2.10 15.85 36.73
N LYS A 84 -1.23 16.03 35.73
CA LYS A 84 -0.19 17.06 35.76
C LYS A 84 -0.75 18.47 35.88
N ARG A 85 -1.85 18.78 35.17
CA ARG A 85 -2.51 20.09 35.27
C ARG A 85 -3.12 20.32 36.65
N GLU A 86 -3.70 19.27 37.23
CA GLU A 86 -4.31 19.35 38.55
C GLU A 86 -3.26 19.50 39.66
N GLU A 87 -2.13 18.79 39.57
CA GLU A 87 -0.98 18.98 40.45
C GLU A 87 -0.40 20.40 40.34
N LEU A 88 -0.24 20.92 39.12
CA LEU A 88 0.25 22.28 38.91
C LEU A 88 -0.69 23.31 39.55
N ARG A 89 -2.00 23.12 39.40
CA ARG A 89 -3.01 23.98 40.02
C ARG A 89 -2.94 23.92 41.55
N LYS A 90 -2.83 22.73 42.15
CA LYS A 90 -2.70 22.58 43.61
C LYS A 90 -1.44 23.28 44.14
N LEU A 91 -0.33 23.18 43.40
CA LEU A 91 0.91 23.85 43.77
C LEU A 91 0.75 25.38 43.74
N GLN A 92 0.12 25.93 42.71
CA GLN A 92 -0.17 27.37 42.60
C GLN A 92 -1.10 27.88 43.72
N GLU A 93 -2.13 27.11 44.08
CA GLU A 93 -3.03 27.45 45.19
C GLU A 93 -2.31 27.40 46.56
N MET A 94 -1.33 26.50 46.74
CA MET A 94 -0.53 26.41 47.95
C MET A 94 0.51 27.53 48.07
N THR A 95 1.11 27.98 46.96
CA THR A 95 2.05 29.11 46.97
C THR A 95 1.32 30.43 47.22
N GLY A 96 0.17 30.66 46.57
CA GLY A 96 -0.59 31.90 46.78
C GLY A 96 -1.09 32.07 48.22
N LYS A 97 -1.55 30.99 48.87
CA LYS A 97 -1.97 31.03 50.28
C LYS A 97 -0.82 31.29 51.27
N LYS A 98 0.42 30.96 50.91
CA LYS A 98 1.59 31.28 51.74
C LYS A 98 1.96 32.75 51.61
N ASP A 99 1.93 33.28 50.38
CA ASP A 99 2.22 34.69 50.12
C ASP A 99 1.18 35.61 50.79
N ASP A 100 -0.10 35.22 50.82
CA ASP A 100 -1.16 35.98 51.52
C ASP A 100 -1.01 35.93 53.05
N ALA A 101 -0.55 34.82 53.62
CA ALA A 101 -0.36 34.66 55.06
C ALA A 101 0.87 35.43 55.59
N GLU A 102 1.93 35.53 54.78
CA GLU A 102 3.12 36.32 55.11
C GLU A 102 2.86 37.83 55.02
N ALA A 103 1.90 38.28 54.20
CA ALA A 103 1.50 39.69 54.09
C ALA A 103 0.54 40.18 55.21
N GLU A 104 -0.12 39.27 55.94
CA GLU A 104 -0.95 39.61 57.11
C GLU A 104 -0.16 39.61 58.44
N GLU A 105 1.08 39.12 58.47
CA GLU A 105 1.97 39.12 59.64
C GLU A 105 2.94 40.33 59.70
N GLU A 106 2.93 41.24 58.71
CA GLU A 106 3.76 42.47 58.65
C GLU A 106 2.95 43.75 58.95
#